data_AF-A0A840Y8H7-F1
#
_entry.id   AF-A0A840Y8H7-F1
#
_cell.length_a   1.000
_cell.length_b   1.000
_cell.length_c   1.000
_cell.angle_alpha   90.00
_cell.angle_beta   90.00
_cell.angle_gamma   90.00
#
_symmetry.space_group_name_H-M   'P 1'
#
loop_
_entity.id
_entity.type
_entity.pdbx_description
1 polymer ?
#
loop_
_entity_poly.entity_id
_entity_poly.type
_entity_poly.pdbx_seq_one_letter_code
_entity_poly.pdbx_strand_id
1 'polypeptide(L)'
;MVRPAVRREVVRHLQGAYAIGERRACYATGFHRSSQRYRSRRDPQTELRMRLRDLAAARVRYGYRRLHVLLRREGWPVNHMA
;
A
#
# COMPACT_ATOMS: atom_id res chain seq x y z
N MET A 1 15.35 -9.03 9.44
CA MET A 1 13.88 -8.82 9.38
C MET A 1 13.34 -9.40 8.08
N VAL A 2 12.38 -10.34 8.11
CA VAL A 2 11.84 -10.99 6.90
C VAL A 2 10.78 -10.10 6.22
N ARG A 3 10.84 -9.95 4.89
CA ARG A 3 9.87 -9.16 4.11
C ARG A 3 8.46 -9.77 4.20
N PRO A 4 7.38 -8.96 4.21
CA PRO A 4 6.01 -9.48 4.30
C PRO A 4 5.63 -10.47 3.19
N ALA A 5 6.16 -10.30 1.98
CA ALA A 5 5.94 -11.22 0.86
C ALA A 5 6.50 -12.62 1.17
N VAL A 6 7.74 -12.68 1.67
CA VAL A 6 8.42 -13.92 2.04
C VAL A 6 7.69 -14.60 3.21
N ARG A 7 7.19 -13.84 4.19
CA ARG A 7 6.37 -14.38 5.28
C ARG A 7 5.08 -15.06 4.77
N ARG A 8 4.48 -14.54 3.69
CA ARG A 8 3.29 -15.15 3.07
C ARG A 8 3.60 -16.43 2.33
N GLU A 9 4.73 -16.44 1.65
CA GLU A 9 5.20 -17.62 0.94
C GLU A 9 5.49 -18.78 1.89
N VAL A 10 6.19 -18.52 3.00
CA VAL A 10 6.45 -19.53 4.05
C VAL A 10 5.15 -20.11 4.61
N VAL A 11 4.17 -19.26 4.95
CA VAL A 11 2.87 -19.75 5.47
C VAL A 11 2.16 -20.58 4.41
N ARG A 12 2.11 -20.13 3.15
CA ARG A 12 1.49 -20.88 2.05
C ARG A 12 2.17 -22.23 1.83
N HIS A 13 3.49 -22.27 1.90
CA HIS A 13 4.26 -23.51 1.80
C HIS A 13 3.88 -24.50 2.91
N LEU A 14 3.83 -24.04 4.17
CA LEU A 14 3.41 -24.90 5.29
C LEU A 14 1.97 -25.40 5.17
N GLN A 15 1.05 -24.55 4.69
CA GLN A 15 -0.32 -24.95 4.44
C GLN A 15 -0.39 -26.08 3.40
N GLY A 16 0.39 -26.01 2.33
CA GLY A 16 0.45 -27.04 1.28
C GLY A 16 1.17 -28.31 1.72
N ALA A 17 2.34 -28.18 2.34
CA ALA A 17 3.19 -29.32 2.72
C ALA A 17 2.58 -30.17 3.85
N TYR A 18 1.85 -29.54 4.78
CA TYR A 18 1.30 -30.22 5.96
C TYR A 18 -0.22 -30.28 5.99
N ALA A 19 -0.91 -29.81 4.94
CA ALA A 19 -2.38 -29.71 4.88
C ALA A 19 -3.01 -29.00 6.09
N ILE A 20 -2.33 -27.98 6.63
CA ILE A 20 -2.79 -27.22 7.80
C ILE A 20 -3.41 -25.88 7.41
N GLY A 21 -4.33 -25.37 8.24
CA GLY A 21 -4.92 -24.04 8.04
C GLY A 21 -3.99 -22.88 8.38
N GLU A 22 -4.29 -21.69 7.85
CA GLU A 22 -3.53 -20.43 8.06
C GLU A 22 -3.23 -20.17 9.55
N ARG A 23 -4.20 -20.42 10.43
CA ARG A 23 -4.06 -20.22 11.89
C ARG A 23 -2.91 -21.05 12.46
N ARG A 24 -2.84 -22.33 12.09
CA ARG A 24 -1.84 -23.28 12.60
C ARG A 24 -0.46 -23.00 11.98
N ALA A 25 -0.41 -22.68 10.69
CA ALA A 25 0.81 -22.28 10.02
C ALA A 25 1.40 -20.95 10.57
N CYS A 26 0.55 -19.97 10.89
CA CYS A 26 0.97 -18.71 11.53
C CYS A 26 1.48 -18.95 12.96
N TYR A 27 0.84 -19.83 13.72
CA TYR A 27 1.29 -20.19 15.06
C TYR A 27 2.68 -20.85 15.03
N ALA A 28 2.88 -21.81 14.12
CA ALA A 28 4.16 -22.51 13.97
C ALA A 28 5.32 -21.58 13.54
N THR A 29 5.03 -20.51 12.81
CA THR A 29 6.03 -19.54 12.30
C THR A 29 6.20 -18.30 13.18
N GLY A 30 5.32 -18.09 14.17
CA GLY A 30 5.24 -16.85 14.93
C GLY A 30 4.81 -15.63 14.11
N PHE A 31 4.32 -15.81 12.87
CA PHE A 31 3.92 -14.69 12.02
C PHE A 31 2.51 -14.21 12.35
N HIS A 32 2.33 -12.90 12.47
CA HIS A 32 1.01 -12.33 12.71
C HIS A 32 0.09 -12.51 11.49
N ARG A 33 -1.14 -12.99 11.73
CA ARG A 33 -2.15 -13.24 10.70
C ARG A 33 -2.52 -12.00 9.89
N SER A 34 -2.39 -10.80 10.46
CA SER A 34 -2.63 -9.55 9.70
C SER A 34 -1.71 -9.42 8.50
N SER A 35 -0.47 -9.92 8.58
CA SER A 35 0.46 -9.91 7.44
C SER A 35 0.00 -10.83 6.30
N GLN A 36 -0.69 -11.92 6.64
CA GLN A 36 -1.23 -12.90 5.69
C GLN A 36 -2.50 -12.38 5.03
N ARG A 37 -3.37 -11.75 5.81
CA ARG A 37 -4.66 -11.22 5.37
C ARG A 37 -4.58 -9.83 4.74
N TYR A 38 -3.43 -9.16 4.84
CA TYR A 38 -3.24 -7.84 4.27
C TYR A 38 -3.51 -7.84 2.77
N ARG A 39 -4.53 -7.08 2.37
CA ARG A 39 -4.81 -6.76 0.97
C ARG A 39 -4.40 -5.32 0.73
N SER A 40 -3.58 -5.09 -0.28
CA SER A 40 -3.24 -3.73 -0.69
C SER A 40 -4.50 -3.05 -1.20
N ARG A 41 -4.91 -1.98 -0.52
CA ARG A 41 -5.93 -1.05 -1.00
C ARG A 41 -5.20 0.06 -1.74
N ARG A 42 -4.81 -0.20 -2.98
CA ARG A 42 -4.24 0.85 -3.83
C ARG A 42 -5.40 1.60 -4.46
N ASP A 43 -5.70 2.78 -3.95
CA ASP A 43 -6.61 3.69 -4.63
C ASP A 43 -6.00 4.06 -6.00
N PRO A 44 -6.70 3.81 -7.11
CA PRO A 44 -6.28 4.24 -8.44
C PRO A 44 -6.49 5.76 -8.61
N GLN A 45 -5.94 6.57 -7.70
CA GLN A 45 -5.79 8.02 -7.88
C GLN A 45 -4.71 8.30 -8.96
N THR A 46 -4.85 7.68 -10.12
CA THR A 46 -3.94 7.76 -11.25
C THR A 46 -3.98 9.17 -11.82
N GLU A 47 -5.18 9.69 -12.06
CA GLU A 47 -5.39 11.07 -12.53
C GLU A 47 -4.79 12.11 -11.58
N LEU A 48 -5.04 11.97 -10.28
CA LEU A 48 -4.45 12.86 -9.28
C LEU A 48 -2.92 12.80 -9.29
N ARG A 49 -2.35 11.60 -9.43
CA ARG A 49 -0.89 11.40 -9.49
C ARG A 49 -0.30 11.98 -10.78
N MET A 50 -0.98 11.85 -11.91
CA MET A 50 -0.59 12.49 -13.15
C MET A 50 -0.60 14.00 -12.99
N ARG A 51 -1.70 14.56 -12.47
CA ARG A 51 -1.80 16.00 -12.26
C ARG A 51 -0.74 16.55 -11.30
N LEU A 52 -0.45 15.83 -10.22
CA LEU A 52 0.62 16.20 -9.29
C LEU A 52 1.99 16.23 -9.99
N ARG A 53 2.27 15.27 -10.88
CA ARG A 53 3.51 15.24 -11.68
C ARG A 53 3.57 16.42 -12.64
N ASP A 54 2.48 16.76 -13.31
CA ASP A 54 2.42 17.92 -14.21
C ASP A 54 2.70 19.22 -13.47
N LEU A 55 2.10 19.41 -12.28
CA LEU A 55 2.33 20.59 -11.46
C LEU A 55 3.77 20.66 -10.93
N ALA A 56 4.36 19.51 -10.57
CA ALA A 56 5.75 19.43 -10.15
C ALA A 56 6.71 19.76 -11.30
N ALA A 57 6.42 19.28 -12.51
CA ALA A 57 7.20 19.57 -13.71
C ALA A 57 7.11 21.04 -14.12
N ALA A 58 5.90 21.62 -14.10
CA ALA A 58 5.69 23.03 -14.45
C ALA A 58 6.22 24.01 -13.39
N ARG A 59 6.35 23.58 -12.12
CA ARG A 59 6.76 24.45 -11.00
C ARG A 59 7.80 23.77 -10.12
N VAL A 60 8.97 23.50 -10.68
CA VAL A 60 10.07 22.73 -10.03
C VAL A 60 10.47 23.25 -8.64
N ARG A 61 10.38 24.56 -8.38
CA ARG A 61 10.70 25.16 -7.06
C ARG A 61 9.62 24.93 -5.99
N TYR A 62 8.46 24.38 -6.36
CA TYR A 62 7.33 24.23 -5.45
C TYR A 62 7.45 22.90 -4.69
N GLY A 63 7.60 22.99 -3.37
CA GLY A 63 7.48 21.82 -2.50
C GLY A 63 6.04 21.32 -2.37
N TYR A 64 5.89 20.12 -1.79
CA TYR A 64 4.60 19.41 -1.69
C TYR A 64 3.45 20.26 -1.13
N ARG A 65 3.72 21.16 -0.17
CA ARG A 65 2.71 22.02 0.45
C ARG A 65 2.09 23.00 -0.55
N ARG A 66 2.90 23.58 -1.46
CA ARG A 66 2.40 24.49 -2.49
C ARG A 66 1.65 23.73 -3.59
N LEU A 67 2.15 22.56 -3.98
CA LEU A 67 1.45 21.69 -4.93
C LEU A 67 0.08 21.22 -4.38
N HIS A 68 0.01 20.90 -3.09
CA HIS A 68 -1.23 20.53 -2.43
C HIS A 68 -2.28 21.66 -2.47
N VAL A 69 -1.88 22.91 -2.24
CA VAL A 69 -2.79 24.07 -2.36
C VAL A 69 -3.32 24.22 -3.79
N LEU A 70 -2.46 24.04 -4.80
CA LEU A 70 -2.87 24.10 -6.21
C LEU A 70 -3.88 23.01 -6.56
N LEU A 71 -3.62 21.77 -6.13
CA LEU A 71 -4.55 20.65 -6.33
C LEU A 71 -5.90 20.91 -5.66
N ARG A 72 -5.92 21.48 -4.44
CA ARG A 72 -7.19 21.86 -3.79
C ARG A 72 -7.93 22.97 -4.54
N ARG A 73 -7.23 23.95 -5.09
CA ARG A 73 -7.85 25.02 -5.91
C ARG A 73 -8.44 24.50 -7.21
N GLU A 74 -7.84 23.47 -7.78
CA GLU A 74 -8.36 22.75 -8.95
C GLU A 74 -9.52 21.80 -8.61
N GLY A 75 -9.94 21.71 -7.34
CA GLY A 75 -11.07 20.89 -6.91
C GLY A 75 -10.74 19.42 -6.67
N TRP A 76 -9.46 19.02 -6.65
CA TRP A 76 -9.10 17.63 -6.42
C TRP A 76 -9.38 17.19 -4.98
N PRO A 77 -9.93 15.97 -4.76
CA PRO A 77 -10.10 15.38 -3.43
C PRO A 77 -8.77 14.85 -2.88
N VAL A 78 -7.82 15.75 -2.62
CA VAL A 78 -6.51 15.40 -2.03
C VAL A 78 -6.66 15.07 -0.55
N ASN A 79 -6.19 13.87 -0.15
CA ASN A 79 -6.13 13.42 1.25
C ASN A 79 -7.49 13.42 1.98
N HIS A 80 -8.60 13.27 1.25
CA HIS A 80 -9.88 12.93 1.86
C HIS A 80 -9.90 11.44 2.15
N MET A 81 -9.98 11.06 3.42
CA MET A 81 -10.36 9.69 3.80
C MET A 81 -11.85 9.54 3.47
N ALA A 82 -12.15 8.93 2.33
CA ALA A 82 -13.48 8.37 2.04
C ALA A 82 -13.52 6.90 2.49
#